data_AF-A0A9E0MRZ7-F1
#
_entry.id   AF-A0A9E0MRZ7-F1
#
_cell.length_a   1.000
_cell.length_b   1.000
_cell.length_c   1.000
_cell.angle_alpha   90.00
_cell.angle_beta   90.00
_cell.angle_gamma   90.00
#
_symmetry.space_group_name_H-M   'P 1'
#
loop_
_entity.id
_entity.type
_entity.pdbx_description
1 polymer ?
#
loop_
_entity_poly.entity_id
_entity_poly.type
_entity_poly.pdbx_seq_one_letter_code
_entity_poly.pdbx_strand_id
1 'polypeptide(L)'
;MLTLVFLLFTVLLSTAANPQKLRSQPAHDTTGGAVPEDAGVKEHGFVLDALFGVGRRVLLMPGWTVAEWFSFIPSDIPYAGGGAVRPLALVLQVPYVDYTEKVYDLAYPEMAAKHVPGTMGTASFMYGYANFGPWGLLVSGLITALVLLMVQRIFGPRWKWAVALNAFPLLALSGSALPTVLLTHGWGLTIILFLWLRPSKEPAS
;
A
#
# COMPACT_ATOMS: atom_id res chain seq x y z
N MET A 1 13.15 -4.56 22.41
CA MET A 1 14.31 -5.02 21.61
C MET A 1 13.98 -5.08 20.12
N LEU A 2 12.90 -5.76 19.70
CA LEU A 2 12.50 -5.88 18.29
C LEU A 2 12.21 -4.54 17.60
N THR A 3 11.55 -3.61 18.29
CA THR A 3 11.26 -2.24 17.80
C THR A 3 12.53 -1.42 17.56
N LEU A 4 13.54 -1.58 18.42
CA LEU A 4 14.82 -0.90 18.29
C LEU A 4 15.60 -1.43 17.09
N VAL A 5 15.57 -2.75 16.89
CA VAL A 5 16.18 -3.42 15.72
C VAL A 5 15.46 -3.01 14.43
N PHE A 6 14.13 -2.95 14.42
CA PHE A 6 13.35 -2.49 13.28
C PHE A 6 13.67 -1.03 12.93
N LEU A 7 13.73 -0.14 13.93
CA LEU A 7 14.11 1.26 13.73
C LEU A 7 15.52 1.39 13.16
N LEU A 8 16.49 0.67 13.72
CA LEU A 8 17.87 0.65 13.23
C LEU A 8 17.92 0.15 11.78
N PHE A 9 17.16 -0.89 11.44
CA PHE A 9 17.10 -1.44 10.10
C PHE A 9 16.45 -0.48 9.10
N THR A 10 15.38 0.23 9.49
CA THR A 10 14.76 1.26 8.66
C THR A 10 15.68 2.48 8.47
N VAL A 11 16.43 2.88 9.48
CA VAL A 11 17.43 3.96 9.36
C VAL A 11 18.54 3.51 8.42
N LEU A 12 19.05 2.28 8.57
CA LEU A 12 20.11 1.73 7.72
C LEU A 12 19.67 1.62 6.26
N LEU A 13 18.45 1.14 6.01
CA LEU A 13 17.84 1.08 4.68
C LEU A 13 17.62 2.48 4.10
N SER A 14 17.16 3.44 4.91
CA SER A 14 16.96 4.82 4.47
C SER A 14 18.28 5.50 4.10
N THR A 15 19.36 5.22 4.84
CA THR A 15 20.72 5.71 4.51
C THR A 15 21.29 5.04 3.26
N ALA A 16 21.06 3.73 3.08
CA ALA A 16 21.53 2.99 1.91
C ALA A 16 20.77 3.36 0.63
N ALA A 17 19.47 3.63 0.74
CA ALA A 17 18.62 4.01 -0.39
C ALA A 17 18.89 5.44 -0.91
N ASN A 18 19.52 6.31 -0.11
CA ASN A 18 19.78 7.69 -0.51
C ASN A 18 21.15 8.19 0.01
N PRO A 19 22.27 7.64 -0.50
CA PRO A 19 23.62 7.96 -0.01
C PRO A 19 24.02 9.41 -0.27
N GLN A 20 23.32 10.11 -1.17
CA GLN A 20 23.50 11.54 -1.43
C GLN A 20 23.07 12.42 -0.25
N LYS A 21 22.09 11.99 0.57
CA LYS A 21 21.67 12.75 1.77
C LYS A 21 22.73 12.75 2.88
N LEU A 22 23.67 11.80 2.88
CA LEU A 22 24.82 11.76 3.80
C LEU A 22 25.98 12.65 3.33
N ARG A 23 26.00 13.02 2.04
CA ARG A 23 26.93 13.99 1.46
C ARG A 23 26.30 15.37 1.45
N SER A 24 25.98 15.91 2.62
CA SER A 24 25.84 17.37 2.77
C SER A 24 27.23 18.01 2.70
N GLN A 25 27.88 17.92 1.54
CA GLN A 25 28.81 18.93 1.06
C GLN A 25 28.09 19.66 -0.07
N PRO A 26 28.19 21.00 -0.14
CA PRO A 26 27.51 21.76 -1.18
C PRO A 26 28.07 21.31 -2.52
N ALA A 27 27.24 20.63 -3.32
CA ALA A 27 27.56 20.42 -4.72
C ALA A 27 27.48 21.79 -5.39
N HIS A 28 28.63 22.37 -5.68
CA HIS A 28 28.70 23.55 -6.54
C HIS A 28 28.46 23.05 -7.96
N ASP A 29 27.21 23.07 -8.41
CA ASP A 29 26.89 22.83 -9.81
C ASP A 29 27.00 24.14 -10.59
N THR A 30 27.57 24.03 -11.79
CA THR A 30 27.97 25.14 -12.69
C THR A 30 26.79 25.73 -13.49
N THR A 31 25.56 25.41 -13.10
CA THR A 31 24.34 26.03 -13.63
C THR A 31 23.48 26.46 -12.45
N GLY A 32 23.26 27.77 -12.33
CA GLY A 32 22.72 28.45 -11.14
C GLY A 32 21.25 28.17 -10.80
N GLY A 33 20.86 26.90 -10.71
CA GLY A 33 19.65 26.45 -10.04
C GLY A 33 20.03 25.86 -8.69
N ALA A 34 19.75 26.57 -7.60
CA ALA A 34 19.89 26.00 -6.26
C ALA A 34 19.03 24.73 -6.18
N VAL A 35 19.68 23.58 -5.98
CA VAL A 35 18.98 22.37 -5.53
C VAL A 35 18.26 22.79 -4.24
N PRO A 36 16.92 22.62 -4.14
CA PRO A 36 16.22 23.00 -2.93
C PRO A 36 16.77 22.16 -1.79
N GLU A 37 17.58 22.81 -0.95
CA GLU A 37 18.12 22.22 0.27
C GLU A 37 16.92 21.82 1.13
N ASP A 38 16.80 20.53 1.43
CA ASP A 38 15.65 19.93 2.13
C ASP A 38 15.59 20.54 3.55
N ALA A 39 14.73 21.55 3.75
CA ALA A 39 14.70 22.38 4.96
C ALA A 39 14.54 21.56 6.26
N GLY A 40 13.87 20.40 6.18
CA GLY A 40 13.67 19.49 7.30
C GLY A 40 14.97 18.91 7.89
N VAL A 41 15.99 18.67 7.06
CA VAL A 41 17.28 18.12 7.51
C VAL A 41 18.07 19.16 8.31
N LYS A 42 17.99 20.44 7.93
CA LYS A 42 18.63 21.55 8.66
C LYS A 42 17.98 21.82 10.02
N GLU A 43 16.68 21.61 10.12
CA GLU A 43 15.89 22.08 11.28
C GLU A 43 15.75 21.01 12.38
N HIS A 44 15.61 19.72 12.01
CA HIS A 44 15.34 18.65 12.97
C HIS A 44 16.42 17.55 13.02
N GLY A 45 17.39 17.57 12.11
CA GLY A 45 18.41 16.53 11.97
C GLY A 45 17.91 15.29 11.22
N PHE A 46 18.83 14.58 10.56
CA PHE A 46 18.53 13.49 9.61
C PHE A 46 17.61 12.38 10.17
N VAL A 47 17.78 11.99 11.44
CA VAL A 47 17.01 10.88 12.04
C VAL A 47 15.56 11.29 12.30
N LEU A 48 15.33 12.50 12.80
CA LEU A 48 13.98 13.01 13.02
C LEU A 48 13.28 13.26 11.69
N ASP A 49 13.96 13.83 10.70
CA ASP A 49 13.40 14.03 9.37
C ASP A 49 13.03 12.69 8.68
N ALA A 50 13.88 11.67 8.83
CA ALA A 50 13.58 10.32 8.37
C ALA A 50 12.36 9.71 9.09
N LEU A 51 12.26 9.87 10.43
CA LEU A 51 11.11 9.39 11.20
C LEU A 51 9.82 10.11 10.83
N PHE A 52 9.85 11.44 10.67
CA PHE A 52 8.71 12.22 10.22
C PHE A 52 8.29 11.86 8.80
N GLY A 53 9.26 11.69 7.89
CA GLY A 53 9.01 11.25 6.52
C GLY A 53 8.35 9.88 6.44
N VAL A 54 8.83 8.90 7.21
CA VAL A 54 8.21 7.58 7.32
C VAL A 54 6.84 7.67 7.98
N GLY A 55 6.70 8.41 9.09
CA GLY A 55 5.45 8.60 9.79
C GLY A 55 4.35 9.19 8.90
N ARG A 56 4.68 10.23 8.12
CA ARG A 56 3.77 10.82 7.13
C ARG A 56 3.36 9.80 6.06
N ARG A 57 4.30 8.99 5.56
CA ARG A 57 4.01 7.96 4.54
C ARG A 57 3.16 6.80 5.06
N VAL A 58 3.33 6.41 6.32
CA VAL A 58 2.60 5.28 6.89
C VAL A 58 1.23 5.71 7.40
N LEU A 59 1.14 6.88 8.03
CA LEU A 59 -0.08 7.31 8.73
C LEU A 59 -0.97 8.22 7.88
N LEU A 60 -0.40 9.08 7.02
CA LEU A 60 -1.16 10.11 6.31
C LEU A 60 -1.40 9.76 4.84
N MET A 61 -0.39 9.23 4.14
CA MET A 61 -0.53 8.93 2.71
C MET A 61 -1.68 7.97 2.38
N PRO A 62 -1.95 6.88 3.14
CA PRO A 62 -3.07 6.01 2.83
C PRO A 62 -4.42 6.74 2.90
N GLY A 63 -4.59 7.62 3.89
CA GLY A 63 -5.78 8.45 4.02
C GLY A 63 -5.91 9.48 2.90
N TRP A 64 -4.78 10.09 2.51
CA TRP A 64 -4.73 11.04 1.39
C TRP A 64 -5.11 10.36 0.06
N THR A 65 -4.53 9.19 -0.24
CA THR A 65 -4.88 8.45 -1.46
C THR A 65 -6.35 8.05 -1.49
N VAL A 66 -6.91 7.64 -0.36
CA VAL A 66 -8.36 7.35 -0.26
C VAL A 66 -9.19 8.61 -0.54
N ALA A 67 -8.79 9.76 0.00
CA ALA A 67 -9.47 11.03 -0.25
C ALA A 67 -9.43 11.42 -1.74
N GLU A 68 -8.29 11.28 -2.40
CA GLU A 68 -8.17 11.55 -3.85
C GLU A 68 -9.03 10.61 -4.69
N TRP A 69 -9.09 9.32 -4.33
CA TRP A 69 -10.01 8.39 -4.98
C TRP A 69 -11.47 8.80 -4.81
N PHE A 70 -11.88 9.28 -3.63
CA PHE A 70 -13.23 9.80 -3.43
C PHE A 70 -13.47 11.13 -4.17
N SER A 71 -12.46 11.98 -4.33
CA SER A 71 -12.63 13.27 -5.01
C SER A 71 -12.76 13.12 -6.51
N PHE A 72 -12.08 12.14 -7.13
CA PHE A 72 -12.12 11.93 -8.58
C PHE A 72 -13.18 10.93 -9.04
N ILE A 73 -13.69 10.07 -8.14
CA ILE A 73 -14.71 9.06 -8.47
C ILE A 73 -16.02 9.41 -7.75
N PRO A 74 -17.13 9.70 -8.46
CA PRO A 74 -17.34 9.51 -9.89
C PRO A 74 -17.20 10.78 -10.76
N SER A 75 -16.77 11.92 -10.21
CA SER A 75 -16.78 13.23 -10.89
C SER A 75 -16.00 13.25 -12.20
N ASP A 76 -14.77 12.71 -12.17
CA ASP A 76 -13.82 12.75 -13.27
C ASP A 76 -13.65 11.36 -13.90
N ILE A 77 -13.75 10.31 -13.07
CA ILE A 77 -13.68 8.91 -13.50
C ILE A 77 -15.01 8.24 -13.18
N PRO A 78 -15.81 7.83 -14.19
CA PRO A 78 -17.09 7.15 -13.95
C PRO A 78 -16.86 5.80 -13.26
N TYR A 79 -17.91 5.23 -12.65
CA TYR A 79 -17.82 3.90 -12.05
C TYR A 79 -17.58 2.80 -13.09
N ALA A 80 -16.76 1.81 -12.74
CA ALA A 80 -16.28 0.80 -13.69
C ALA A 80 -17.28 -0.35 -13.94
N GLY A 81 -18.32 -0.48 -13.11
CA GLY A 81 -19.31 -1.57 -13.23
C GLY A 81 -18.72 -2.99 -13.14
N GLY A 82 -17.58 -3.16 -12.47
CA GLY A 82 -16.85 -4.44 -12.39
C GLY A 82 -15.44 -4.40 -12.99
N GLY A 83 -15.16 -3.38 -13.81
CA GLY A 83 -13.88 -3.22 -14.52
C GLY A 83 -12.68 -2.81 -13.66
N ALA A 84 -12.86 -2.35 -12.41
CA ALA A 84 -11.75 -1.84 -11.60
C ALA A 84 -10.88 -2.95 -10.98
N VAL A 85 -11.25 -4.22 -11.13
CA VAL A 85 -10.51 -5.37 -10.60
C VAL A 85 -10.42 -6.46 -11.66
N ARG A 86 -9.21 -6.89 -12.04
CA ARG A 86 -8.98 -7.80 -13.18
C ARG A 86 -9.83 -9.10 -13.15
N PRO A 87 -9.84 -9.88 -12.05
CA PRO A 87 -10.69 -11.07 -11.99
C PRO A 87 -12.19 -10.78 -12.19
N LEU A 88 -12.68 -9.68 -11.61
CA LEU A 88 -14.09 -9.30 -11.70
C LEU A 88 -14.45 -8.84 -13.12
N ALA A 89 -13.56 -8.08 -13.76
CA ALA A 89 -13.70 -7.64 -15.14
C ALA A 89 -13.82 -8.82 -16.11
N LEU A 90 -13.01 -9.86 -15.90
CA LEU A 90 -13.04 -11.10 -16.68
C LEU A 90 -14.36 -11.87 -16.50
N VAL A 91 -14.86 -11.98 -15.26
CA VAL A 91 -16.12 -12.68 -14.97
C VAL A 91 -17.32 -11.94 -15.55
N LEU A 92 -17.33 -10.60 -15.49
CA LEU A 92 -18.42 -9.77 -16.00
C LEU A 92 -18.28 -9.40 -17.48
N GLN A 93 -17.20 -9.83 -18.15
CA GLN A 93 -16.90 -9.51 -19.54
C GLN A 93 -16.87 -7.99 -19.83
N VAL A 94 -16.41 -7.20 -18.86
CA VAL A 94 -16.23 -5.75 -19.01
C VAL A 94 -14.75 -5.41 -19.19
N PRO A 95 -14.40 -4.33 -19.90
CA PRO A 95 -13.00 -3.93 -20.06
C PRO A 95 -12.39 -3.61 -18.69
N TYR A 96 -11.20 -4.16 -18.44
CA TYR A 96 -10.42 -3.79 -17.26
C TYR A 96 -9.92 -2.36 -17.37
N VAL A 97 -10.10 -1.58 -16.31
CA VAL A 97 -9.63 -0.21 -16.20
C VAL A 97 -8.74 -0.12 -14.99
N ASP A 98 -7.51 0.35 -15.17
CA ASP A 98 -6.61 0.59 -14.06
C ASP A 98 -6.91 1.93 -13.38
N TYR A 99 -7.66 1.87 -12.28
CA TYR A 99 -7.99 3.08 -11.51
C TYR A 99 -6.78 3.68 -10.80
N THR A 100 -5.74 2.89 -10.52
CA THR A 100 -4.54 3.41 -9.85
C THR A 100 -3.76 4.34 -10.76
N GLU A 101 -3.70 4.02 -12.05
CA GLU A 101 -3.10 4.85 -13.10
C GLU A 101 -3.96 6.08 -13.38
N LYS A 102 -5.27 5.90 -13.59
CA LYS A 102 -6.17 7.02 -13.86
C LYS A 102 -6.20 8.06 -12.74
N VAL A 103 -6.24 7.62 -11.49
CA VAL A 103 -6.19 8.55 -10.35
C VAL A 103 -4.83 9.22 -10.26
N TYR A 104 -3.74 8.51 -10.54
CA TYR A 104 -2.40 9.11 -10.57
C TYR A 104 -2.30 10.24 -11.62
N ASP A 105 -2.83 10.03 -12.82
CA ASP A 105 -2.79 11.03 -13.89
C ASP A 105 -3.54 12.32 -13.53
N LEU A 106 -4.66 12.19 -12.79
CA LEU A 106 -5.44 13.32 -12.31
C LEU A 106 -4.81 14.01 -11.10
N ALA A 107 -4.21 13.25 -10.20
CA ALA A 107 -3.54 13.78 -9.01
C ALA A 107 -2.23 14.50 -9.34
N TYR A 108 -1.51 14.04 -10.38
CA TYR A 108 -0.20 14.56 -10.78
C TYR A 108 -0.17 14.93 -12.27
N PRO A 109 -0.97 15.91 -12.71
CA PRO A 109 -1.13 16.24 -14.14
C PRO A 109 0.19 16.71 -14.79
N GLU A 110 1.08 17.35 -14.03
CA GLU A 110 2.40 17.76 -14.52
C GLU A 110 3.31 16.56 -14.85
N MET A 111 3.19 15.48 -14.06
CA MET A 111 3.96 14.24 -14.27
C MET A 111 3.36 13.41 -15.41
N ALA A 112 2.04 13.36 -15.49
CA ALA A 112 1.31 12.74 -16.59
C ALA A 112 1.61 13.43 -17.93
N ALA A 113 1.66 14.77 -17.96
CA ALA A 113 2.03 15.53 -19.16
C ALA A 113 3.46 15.21 -19.64
N LYS A 114 4.37 14.89 -18.72
CA LYS A 114 5.74 14.43 -19.02
C LYS A 114 5.80 12.93 -19.36
N HIS A 115 4.67 12.25 -19.51
CA HIS A 115 4.57 10.81 -19.79
C HIS A 115 5.33 9.95 -18.77
N VAL A 116 5.38 10.40 -17.51
CA VAL A 116 6.01 9.65 -16.42
C VAL A 116 4.97 8.68 -15.86
N PRO A 117 5.13 7.36 -16.06
CA PRO A 117 4.15 6.39 -15.59
C PRO A 117 4.14 6.35 -14.06
N GLY A 118 2.96 6.21 -13.46
CA GLY A 118 2.79 6.08 -12.03
C GLY A 118 1.50 5.38 -11.66
N THR A 119 1.41 4.97 -10.40
CA THR A 119 0.21 4.33 -9.86
C THR A 119 -0.07 4.85 -8.47
N MET A 120 -1.35 5.05 -8.17
CA MET A 120 -1.80 5.44 -6.85
C MET A 120 -2.66 4.34 -6.23
N GLY A 121 -1.97 3.32 -5.74
CA GLY A 121 -2.58 2.20 -5.02
C GLY A 121 -3.27 2.68 -3.74
N THR A 122 -4.44 2.13 -3.46
CA THR A 122 -5.30 2.54 -2.35
C THR A 122 -5.80 1.33 -1.56
N ALA A 123 -6.54 1.57 -0.48
CA ALA A 123 -7.12 0.51 0.33
C ALA A 123 -8.02 -0.40 -0.50
N SER A 124 -7.96 -1.71 -0.24
CA SER A 124 -8.67 -2.76 -0.98
C SER A 124 -10.17 -2.49 -1.21
N PHE A 125 -10.85 -1.86 -0.25
CA PHE A 125 -12.28 -1.53 -0.34
C PHE A 125 -12.61 -0.48 -1.39
N MET A 126 -11.65 0.42 -1.71
CA MET A 126 -11.85 1.49 -2.67
C MET A 126 -12.01 0.97 -4.10
N TYR A 127 -11.48 -0.20 -4.41
CA TYR A 127 -11.76 -0.87 -5.68
C TYR A 127 -13.23 -1.32 -5.76
N GLY A 128 -13.87 -1.65 -4.63
CA GLY A 128 -15.31 -1.85 -4.57
C GLY A 128 -16.06 -0.55 -4.85
N TYR A 129 -15.65 0.54 -4.20
CA TYR A 129 -16.19 1.88 -4.45
C TYR A 129 -16.04 2.32 -5.92
N ALA A 130 -14.88 2.11 -6.54
CA ALA A 130 -14.64 2.42 -7.95
C ALA A 130 -15.55 1.64 -8.91
N ASN A 131 -16.01 0.45 -8.52
CA ASN A 131 -16.91 -0.35 -9.34
C ASN A 131 -18.38 0.05 -9.16
N PHE A 132 -18.85 0.24 -7.92
CA PHE A 132 -20.29 0.32 -7.61
C PHE A 132 -20.64 1.43 -6.59
N GLY A 133 -19.75 2.40 -6.40
CA GLY A 133 -19.96 3.52 -5.48
C GLY A 133 -20.14 3.08 -4.01
N PRO A 134 -21.00 3.77 -3.24
CA PRO A 134 -21.21 3.45 -1.82
C PRO A 134 -21.62 2.01 -1.54
N TRP A 135 -22.39 1.38 -2.44
CA TRP A 135 -22.73 -0.04 -2.31
C TRP A 135 -21.52 -0.94 -2.48
N GLY A 136 -20.64 -0.62 -3.42
CA GLY A 136 -19.38 -1.31 -3.61
C GLY A 136 -18.45 -1.21 -2.40
N LEU A 137 -18.46 -0.06 -1.71
CA LEU A 137 -17.73 0.13 -0.45
C LEU A 137 -18.26 -0.78 0.67
N LEU A 138 -19.58 -0.85 0.84
CA LEU A 138 -20.19 -1.71 1.86
C LEU A 138 -19.93 -3.19 1.59
N VAL A 139 -20.12 -3.62 0.34
CA VAL A 139 -19.90 -5.02 -0.07
C VAL A 139 -18.42 -5.39 0.05
N SER A 140 -17.50 -4.53 -0.37
CA SER A 140 -16.07 -4.82 -0.24
C SER A 140 -15.62 -4.87 1.23
N GLY A 141 -16.15 -3.98 2.08
CA GLY A 141 -15.94 -4.04 3.53
C GLY A 141 -16.41 -5.37 4.13
N LEU A 142 -17.61 -5.83 3.74
CA LEU A 142 -18.15 -7.12 4.19
C LEU A 142 -17.29 -8.30 3.71
N ILE A 143 -16.91 -8.32 2.44
CA ILE A 143 -16.04 -9.37 1.88
C ILE A 143 -14.69 -9.39 2.61
N THR A 144 -14.07 -8.24 2.82
CA THR A 144 -12.81 -8.14 3.57
C THR A 144 -12.99 -8.65 5.01
N ALA A 145 -14.08 -8.27 5.69
CA ALA A 145 -14.38 -8.78 7.04
C ALA A 145 -14.53 -10.31 7.05
N LEU A 146 -15.20 -10.90 6.07
CA LEU A 146 -15.34 -12.34 5.94
C LEU A 146 -13.98 -13.04 5.74
N VAL A 147 -13.11 -12.47 4.90
CA VAL A 147 -11.74 -12.99 4.71
C VAL A 147 -10.95 -12.91 6.02
N LEU A 148 -11.02 -11.78 6.74
CA LEU A 148 -10.33 -11.62 8.03
C LEU A 148 -10.86 -12.59 9.09
N LEU A 149 -12.18 -12.83 9.13
CA LEU A 149 -12.78 -13.84 10.02
C LEU A 149 -12.30 -15.25 9.67
N MET A 150 -12.20 -15.57 8.38
CA MET A 150 -11.66 -16.85 7.91
C MET A 150 -10.19 -17.01 8.36
N VAL A 151 -9.37 -15.99 8.14
CA VAL A 151 -7.96 -15.98 8.57
C VAL A 151 -7.86 -16.15 10.08
N GLN A 152 -8.67 -15.42 10.85
CA GLN A 152 -8.72 -15.54 12.31
C GLN A 152 -9.13 -16.96 12.74
N ARG A 153 -10.05 -17.63 12.05
CA ARG A 153 -10.41 -19.02 12.34
C ARG A 153 -9.28 -20.00 12.04
N ILE A 154 -8.48 -19.75 11.00
CA ILE A 154 -7.37 -20.63 10.61
C ILE A 154 -6.16 -20.45 11.55
N PHE A 155 -5.80 -19.21 11.87
CA PHE A 155 -4.57 -18.87 12.58
C PHE A 155 -4.77 -18.41 14.03
N GLY A 156 -5.99 -18.07 14.46
CA GLY A 156 -6.27 -17.40 15.73
C GLY A 156 -5.70 -18.08 16.98
N PRO A 157 -5.78 -19.41 17.13
CA PRO A 157 -5.13 -20.12 18.25
C PRO A 157 -3.59 -20.02 18.22
N ARG A 158 -3.03 -19.82 17.02
CA ARG A 158 -1.62 -19.94 16.66
C ARG A 158 -0.98 -18.57 16.43
N TRP A 159 -0.97 -17.71 17.46
CA TRP A 159 -0.62 -16.28 17.31
C TRP A 159 0.72 -16.03 16.60
N LYS A 160 1.75 -16.87 16.82
CA LYS A 160 3.07 -16.74 16.17
C LYS A 160 2.94 -16.84 14.64
N TRP A 161 2.16 -17.81 14.16
CA TRP A 161 1.89 -18.02 12.74
C TRP A 161 0.92 -16.97 12.20
N ALA A 162 -0.07 -16.57 13.01
CA ALA A 162 -1.01 -15.51 12.67
C ALA A 162 -0.28 -14.22 12.30
N VAL A 163 0.68 -13.80 13.13
CA VAL A 163 1.47 -12.59 12.86
C VAL A 163 2.44 -12.82 11.69
N ALA A 164 3.25 -13.87 11.73
CA ALA A 164 4.31 -14.08 10.75
C ALA A 164 3.80 -14.20 9.31
N LEU A 165 2.66 -14.87 9.11
CA LEU A 165 2.14 -15.18 7.78
C LEU A 165 1.09 -14.18 7.28
N ASN A 166 0.49 -13.38 8.17
CA ASN A 166 -0.57 -12.44 7.78
C ASN A 166 -0.16 -10.96 7.90
N ALA A 167 0.91 -10.61 8.62
CA ALA A 167 1.30 -9.21 8.79
C ALA A 167 1.52 -8.47 7.45
N PHE A 168 2.32 -9.05 6.55
CA PHE A 168 2.58 -8.43 5.25
C PHE A 168 1.31 -8.33 4.38
N PRO A 169 0.53 -9.41 4.17
CA PRO A 169 -0.72 -9.30 3.41
C PRO A 169 -1.72 -8.29 4.00
N LEU A 170 -1.84 -8.22 5.32
CA LEU A 170 -2.72 -7.24 5.97
C LEU A 170 -2.27 -5.80 5.71
N LEU A 171 -0.96 -5.54 5.71
CA LEU A 171 -0.42 -4.24 5.32
C LEU A 171 -0.64 -3.97 3.82
N ALA A 172 -0.48 -4.98 2.96
CA ALA A 172 -0.70 -4.83 1.52
C ALA A 172 -2.16 -4.47 1.17
N LEU A 173 -3.14 -4.85 2.00
CA LEU A 173 -4.54 -4.44 1.82
C LEU A 173 -4.76 -2.92 1.90
N SER A 174 -3.81 -2.14 2.43
CA SER A 174 -3.91 -0.68 2.45
C SER A 174 -3.53 -0.02 1.12
N GLY A 175 -2.93 -0.76 0.18
CA GLY A 175 -2.45 -0.22 -1.10
C GLY A 175 -2.76 -1.10 -2.31
N SER A 176 -3.55 -2.16 -2.15
CA SER A 176 -3.85 -3.11 -3.22
C SER A 176 -5.23 -3.73 -3.07
N ALA A 177 -5.82 -4.11 -4.21
CA ALA A 177 -7.10 -4.82 -4.24
C ALA A 177 -7.00 -6.18 -3.55
N LEU A 178 -8.06 -6.59 -2.85
CA LEU A 178 -8.11 -7.86 -2.11
C LEU A 178 -7.76 -9.09 -2.98
N PRO A 179 -8.28 -9.23 -4.23
CA PRO A 179 -7.88 -10.35 -5.09
C PRO A 179 -6.40 -10.34 -5.45
N THR A 180 -5.79 -9.16 -5.63
CA THR A 180 -4.35 -9.02 -5.89
C THR A 180 -3.52 -9.44 -4.66
N VAL A 181 -3.99 -9.14 -3.45
CA VAL A 181 -3.32 -9.60 -2.23
C VAL A 181 -3.44 -11.12 -2.07
N LEU A 182 -4.62 -11.69 -2.35
CA LEU A 182 -4.86 -13.13 -2.24
C LEU A 182 -4.06 -13.94 -3.29
N LEU A 183 -4.04 -13.48 -4.54
CA LEU A 183 -3.47 -14.23 -5.66
C LEU A 183 -2.00 -13.86 -5.93
N THR A 184 -1.71 -12.57 -6.07
CA THR A 184 -0.39 -12.08 -6.52
C THR A 184 0.60 -11.91 -5.38
N HIS A 185 0.15 -11.41 -4.22
CA HIS A 185 1.02 -11.32 -3.03
C HIS A 185 1.19 -12.67 -2.32
N GLY A 186 0.63 -13.74 -2.88
CA GLY A 186 0.80 -15.11 -2.40
C GLY A 186 0.03 -15.45 -1.12
N TRP A 187 -0.81 -14.55 -0.60
CA TRP A 187 -1.48 -14.79 0.69
C TRP A 187 -2.37 -16.03 0.66
N GLY A 188 -3.12 -16.25 -0.43
CA GLY A 188 -3.93 -17.45 -0.63
C GLY A 188 -3.07 -18.72 -0.65
N LEU A 189 -1.93 -18.70 -1.34
CA LEU A 189 -0.99 -19.82 -1.36
C LEU A 189 -0.42 -20.08 0.04
N THR A 190 -0.05 -19.03 0.80
CA THR A 190 0.42 -19.16 2.18
C THR A 190 -0.63 -19.79 3.09
N ILE A 191 -1.90 -19.40 2.94
CA ILE A 191 -3.01 -20.00 3.68
C ILE A 191 -3.15 -21.49 3.33
N ILE A 192 -3.09 -21.86 2.06
CA ILE A 192 -3.19 -23.25 1.59
C ILE A 192 -2.02 -24.10 2.12
N LEU A 193 -0.78 -23.61 1.96
CA LEU A 193 0.42 -24.30 2.45
C LEU A 193 0.39 -24.46 3.96
N PHE A 194 -0.09 -23.45 4.69
CA PHE A 194 -0.26 -23.56 6.13
C PHE A 194 -1.30 -24.64 6.49
N LEU A 195 -2.44 -24.69 5.80
CA LEU A 195 -3.44 -25.72 6.05
C LEU A 195 -2.90 -27.14 5.77
N TRP A 196 -2.00 -27.29 4.80
CA TRP A 196 -1.38 -28.57 4.45
C TRP A 196 -0.25 -28.98 5.41
N LEU A 197 0.62 -28.04 5.81
CA LEU A 197 1.82 -28.31 6.61
C LEU A 197 1.64 -28.09 8.12
N ARG A 198 0.47 -27.58 8.56
CA ARG A 198 0.27 -27.22 9.97
C ARG A 198 0.52 -28.43 10.90
N PRO A 199 1.25 -28.24 12.02
CA PRO A 199 1.39 -29.27 13.04
C PRO A 199 0.05 -29.61 13.69
N SER A 200 -0.25 -30.91 13.82
CA SER A 200 -1.51 -31.41 14.41
C SER A 200 -1.63 -31.12 15.91
N LYS A 201 -0.50 -30.92 16.60
CA LYS A 201 -0.42 -30.55 18.01
C LYS A 201 0.43 -29.30 18.13
N GLU A 202 -0.07 -28.28 18.82
CA GLU A 202 0.80 -27.19 19.28
C GLU A 202 1.72 -27.75 20.38
N PRO A 203 3.03 -27.46 20.35
CA PRO A 203 3.85 -27.68 21.53
C PRO A 203 3.26 -26.82 22.64
N ALA A 204 2.90 -27.44 23.76
CA ALA A 204 2.47 -26.73 24.96
C ALA A 204 3.54 -25.67 25.28
N SER A 205 3.15 -24.40 25.17
CA SER A 205 3.95 -23.25 25.59
C SER A 205 3.28 -22.63 26.79
#